data_AF-A0A507FDZ9-F1
#
_entry.id   AF-A0A507FDZ9-F1
#
_cell.length_a   1.000
_cell.length_b   1.000
_cell.length_c   1.000
_cell.angle_alpha   90.00
_cell.angle_beta   90.00
_cell.angle_gamma   90.00
#
_symmetry.space_group_name_H-M   'P 1'
#
loop_
_entity.id
_entity.type
_entity.pdbx_description
1 polymer ?
#
loop_
_entity_poly.entity_id
_entity_poly.type
_entity_poly.pdbx_seq_one_letter_code
_entity_poly.pdbx_strand_id
1 'polypeptide(L)'
;MSIETNETLFEQCVEAIARQDFETANDMISRNAQLAMHVNSKNWSLLHFVCRYSGSAGDGKSAQETVRRLVAAGSRTDARTSEGRSVVEMATQWGSQHLLDGVLTNPTHSAAALSTSQIITEPSVYFGASSLNFSRVSDKREDPAALSQLLTNPDALFLPMPMGSDSSVLLTQSGDALRWLTHKDLEACQLDVVRILNEPRSNDPTLVLLGVLNNNPKWALDVSECQTVLDYIQNTLALSFKKPRPAAYALTAVNEESNIYAQARSILDWHARYKFCSLCGSATVAANGGYKRKCSSAKDQCKSHGSVQNSCFPRTDPVAIVCIVSADGDRVLLGRQKAWPPGMYSCIAGFMEPGETIESACRREAKEETNVTIGARVQYFSSQPWPFPANLMVGMFGQTIVGGEDISLVDNELEDAKWFTREEVMAAVGSSNASAGPATLKTAAPYAIAYQLLKHWVDGDFKWNDNQGKTISSSKM
;
A
#
# COMPACT_ATOMS: atom_id res chain seq x y z
N MET A 1 -37.22 -20.11 -19.06
CA MET A 1 -37.32 -19.75 -17.63
C MET A 1 -36.91 -18.29 -17.51
N SER A 2 -37.81 -17.40 -17.13
CA SER A 2 -37.49 -16.00 -16.88
C SER A 2 -36.52 -15.92 -15.71
N ILE A 3 -35.41 -15.20 -15.86
CA ILE A 3 -34.52 -14.87 -14.75
C ILE A 3 -35.29 -13.87 -13.89
N GLU A 4 -35.71 -14.28 -12.68
CA GLU A 4 -36.31 -13.35 -11.71
C GLU A 4 -35.29 -12.27 -11.34
N THR A 5 -35.75 -11.02 -11.26
CA THR A 5 -34.90 -9.90 -10.88
C THR A 5 -34.66 -9.92 -9.37
N ASN A 6 -33.55 -9.33 -8.92
CA ASN A 6 -33.24 -9.23 -7.49
C ASN A 6 -34.32 -8.47 -6.70
N GLU A 7 -35.08 -7.57 -7.33
CA GLU A 7 -36.18 -6.84 -6.71
C GLU A 7 -37.38 -7.77 -6.42
N THR A 8 -37.76 -8.64 -7.38
CA THR A 8 -38.83 -9.63 -7.18
C THR A 8 -38.46 -10.65 -6.10
N LEU A 9 -37.21 -11.14 -6.10
CA LEU A 9 -36.72 -12.06 -5.06
C LEU A 9 -36.65 -11.41 -3.67
N PHE A 10 -36.33 -10.11 -3.61
CA PHE A 10 -36.34 -9.36 -2.35
C PHE A 10 -37.76 -9.24 -1.79
N GLU A 11 -38.75 -8.89 -2.62
CA GLU A 11 -40.15 -8.80 -2.19
C GLU A 11 -40.70 -10.15 -1.72
N GLN A 12 -40.41 -11.24 -2.44
CA GLN A 12 -40.76 -12.61 -2.01
C GLN A 12 -40.13 -12.96 -0.66
N CYS A 13 -38.86 -12.59 -0.43
CA CYS A 13 -38.19 -12.80 0.84
C CYS A 13 -38.81 -11.96 1.97
N VAL A 14 -39.22 -10.72 1.69
CA VAL A 14 -39.96 -9.87 2.65
C VAL A 14 -41.31 -10.50 2.99
N GLU A 15 -42.03 -11.07 2.03
CA GLU A 15 -43.28 -11.78 2.29
C GLU A 15 -43.09 -13.01 3.19
N ALA A 16 -42.05 -13.80 2.95
CA ALA A 16 -41.71 -14.94 3.81
C ALA A 16 -41.45 -14.48 5.26
N ILE A 17 -40.66 -13.42 5.44
CA ILE A 17 -40.40 -12.80 6.76
C ILE A 17 -41.69 -12.28 7.39
N ALA A 18 -42.56 -11.63 6.63
CA ALA A 18 -43.82 -11.10 7.14
C ALA A 18 -44.79 -12.20 7.60
N ARG A 19 -44.73 -13.37 6.96
CA ARG A 19 -45.47 -14.59 7.36
C ARG A 19 -44.78 -15.39 8.48
N GLN A 20 -43.63 -14.92 8.98
CA GLN A 20 -42.76 -15.63 9.92
C GLN A 20 -42.26 -16.99 9.40
N ASP A 21 -42.21 -17.16 8.07
CA ASP A 21 -41.59 -18.31 7.41
C ASP A 21 -40.08 -18.07 7.23
N PHE A 22 -39.36 -18.14 8.35
CA PHE A 22 -37.93 -17.87 8.40
C PHE A 22 -37.09 -18.96 7.73
N GLU A 23 -37.59 -20.18 7.62
CA GLU A 23 -36.88 -21.26 6.94
C GLU A 23 -36.78 -20.98 5.44
N THR A 24 -37.90 -20.63 4.80
CA THR A 24 -37.92 -20.21 3.39
C THR A 24 -37.08 -18.96 3.16
N ALA A 25 -37.19 -17.95 4.04
CA ALA A 25 -36.36 -16.74 3.95
C ALA A 25 -34.86 -17.07 4.01
N ASN A 26 -34.44 -17.99 4.88
CA ASN A 26 -33.04 -18.39 5.03
C ASN A 26 -32.50 -19.16 3.81
N ASP A 27 -33.31 -20.04 3.20
CA ASP A 27 -32.95 -20.73 1.97
C ASP A 27 -32.77 -19.72 0.82
N MET A 28 -33.67 -18.74 0.69
CA MET A 28 -33.55 -17.67 -0.30
C MET A 28 -32.28 -16.83 -0.12
N ILE A 29 -31.96 -16.42 1.11
CA ILE A 29 -30.75 -15.65 1.43
C ILE A 29 -29.48 -16.45 1.11
N SER A 30 -29.50 -17.77 1.36
CA SER A 30 -28.36 -18.65 1.14
C SER A 30 -28.10 -18.90 -0.35
N ARG A 31 -29.15 -18.91 -1.18
CA ARG A 31 -29.04 -19.02 -2.64
C ARG A 31 -28.66 -17.71 -3.32
N ASN A 32 -28.98 -16.57 -2.70
CA ASN A 32 -28.66 -15.25 -3.24
C ASN A 32 -28.28 -14.25 -2.13
N ALA A 33 -26.99 -14.25 -1.77
CA ALA A 33 -26.46 -13.40 -0.70
C ALA A 33 -26.62 -11.89 -0.97
N GLN A 34 -26.78 -11.47 -2.23
CA GLN A 34 -26.99 -10.06 -2.57
C GLN A 34 -28.31 -9.50 -2.00
N LEU A 35 -29.29 -10.35 -1.71
CA LEU A 35 -30.54 -9.96 -1.06
C LEU A 35 -30.31 -9.32 0.32
N ALA A 36 -29.26 -9.74 1.04
CA ALA A 36 -28.93 -9.21 2.35
C ALA A 36 -28.41 -7.76 2.31
N MET A 37 -27.80 -7.35 1.20
CA MET A 37 -27.30 -5.99 0.98
C MET A 37 -28.31 -5.08 0.27
N HIS A 38 -29.40 -5.65 -0.23
CA HIS A 38 -30.43 -4.91 -0.95
C HIS A 38 -31.35 -4.12 0.00
N VAL A 39 -31.84 -2.98 -0.49
CA VAL A 39 -32.82 -2.13 0.19
C VAL A 39 -33.90 -1.69 -0.79
N ASN A 40 -35.13 -1.54 -0.32
CA ASN A 40 -36.21 -1.03 -1.16
C ASN A 40 -36.12 0.50 -1.35
N SER A 41 -37.06 1.08 -2.10
CA SER A 41 -37.14 2.52 -2.38
C SER A 41 -37.26 3.43 -1.14
N LYS A 42 -37.60 2.89 0.04
CA LYS A 42 -37.65 3.61 1.33
C LYS A 42 -36.43 3.34 2.20
N ASN A 43 -35.38 2.75 1.63
CA ASN A 43 -34.16 2.33 2.31
C ASN A 43 -34.38 1.27 3.41
N TRP A 44 -35.39 0.41 3.27
CA TRP A 44 -35.61 -0.72 4.18
C TRP A 44 -34.85 -1.95 3.69
N SER A 45 -34.05 -2.54 4.56
CA SER A 45 -33.40 -3.85 4.34
C SER A 45 -34.24 -5.00 4.92
N LEU A 46 -33.91 -6.24 4.54
CA LEU A 46 -34.51 -7.44 5.14
C LEU A 46 -34.37 -7.45 6.67
N LEU A 47 -33.27 -6.92 7.21
CA LEU A 47 -33.06 -6.83 8.66
C LEU A 47 -34.10 -5.94 9.36
N HIS A 48 -34.51 -4.82 8.73
CA HIS A 48 -35.60 -3.99 9.24
C HIS A 48 -36.93 -4.76 9.25
N PHE A 49 -37.18 -5.58 8.24
CA PHE A 49 -38.38 -6.41 8.15
C PHE A 49 -38.39 -7.54 9.17
N VAL A 50 -37.25 -8.20 9.42
CA VAL A 50 -37.15 -9.23 10.47
C VAL A 50 -37.41 -8.61 11.85
N CYS A 51 -36.82 -7.46 12.16
CA CYS A 51 -37.08 -6.76 13.42
C CYS A 51 -38.53 -6.26 13.56
N ARG A 52 -39.22 -6.00 12.44
CA ARG A 52 -40.63 -5.59 12.45
C ARG A 52 -41.59 -6.75 12.69
N TYR A 53 -41.39 -7.87 12.00
CA TYR A 53 -42.39 -8.93 11.89
C TYR A 53 -42.19 -10.10 12.87
N SER A 54 -41.07 -10.14 13.58
CA SER A 54 -40.79 -11.23 14.53
C SER A 54 -41.49 -11.09 15.89
N GLY A 55 -41.89 -9.87 16.28
CA GLY A 55 -42.61 -9.59 17.54
C GLY A 55 -41.94 -10.18 18.80
N SER A 56 -42.71 -10.31 19.88
CA SER A 56 -42.30 -10.97 21.14
C SER A 56 -42.81 -12.41 21.29
N ALA A 57 -43.62 -12.90 20.34
CA ALA A 57 -44.37 -14.16 20.45
C ALA A 57 -44.06 -15.19 19.33
N GLY A 58 -43.16 -14.87 18.39
CA GLY A 58 -42.77 -15.77 17.29
C GLY A 58 -41.65 -16.75 17.67
N ASP A 59 -41.31 -17.67 16.75
CA ASP A 59 -40.15 -18.58 16.87
C ASP A 59 -38.83 -17.79 16.85
N GLY A 60 -38.48 -17.27 18.03
CA GLY A 60 -37.34 -16.39 18.22
C GLY A 60 -36.01 -17.02 17.81
N LYS A 61 -35.90 -18.36 17.77
CA LYS A 61 -34.66 -19.04 17.34
C LYS A 61 -34.44 -18.94 15.83
N SER A 62 -35.48 -19.19 15.04
CA SER A 62 -35.41 -19.11 13.58
C SER A 62 -35.29 -17.65 13.10
N ALA A 63 -35.94 -16.71 13.79
CA ALA A 63 -35.75 -15.28 13.56
C ALA A 63 -34.33 -14.82 13.91
N GLN A 64 -33.77 -15.25 15.04
CA GLN A 64 -32.37 -14.97 15.43
C GLN A 64 -31.37 -15.52 14.41
N GLU A 65 -31.60 -16.74 13.91
CA GLU A 65 -30.75 -17.33 12.88
C GLU A 65 -30.82 -16.53 11.56
N THR A 66 -32.01 -16.06 11.19
CA THR A 66 -32.19 -15.19 10.03
C THR A 66 -31.44 -13.87 10.19
N VAL A 67 -31.52 -13.25 11.37
CA VAL A 67 -30.72 -12.05 11.69
C VAL A 67 -29.23 -12.35 11.55
N ARG A 68 -28.72 -13.43 12.14
CA ARG A 68 -27.30 -13.82 12.03
C ARG A 68 -26.88 -14.02 10.58
N ARG A 69 -27.70 -14.67 9.75
CA ARG A 69 -27.41 -14.92 8.34
C ARG A 69 -27.41 -13.66 7.51
N LEU A 70 -28.40 -12.80 7.67
CA LEU A 70 -28.46 -11.51 6.97
C LEU A 70 -27.23 -10.66 7.28
N VAL A 71 -26.90 -10.59 8.56
CA VAL A 71 -25.75 -9.86 9.09
C VAL A 71 -24.44 -10.47 8.54
N ALA A 72 -24.28 -11.80 8.59
CA ALA A 72 -23.13 -12.50 8.00
C ALA A 72 -22.99 -12.33 6.48
N ALA A 73 -24.12 -12.22 5.76
CA ALA A 73 -24.17 -11.95 4.32
C ALA A 73 -24.00 -10.46 3.97
N GLY A 74 -23.80 -9.58 4.96
CA GLY A 74 -23.42 -8.18 4.76
C GLY A 74 -24.53 -7.16 4.96
N SER A 75 -25.68 -7.54 5.52
CA SER A 75 -26.73 -6.59 5.92
C SER A 75 -26.21 -5.65 7.01
N ARG A 76 -26.31 -4.35 6.75
CA ARG A 76 -25.87 -3.30 7.69
C ARG A 76 -26.81 -3.17 8.89
N THR A 77 -26.28 -3.37 10.10
CA THR A 77 -27.01 -3.17 11.38
C THR A 77 -27.15 -1.68 11.76
N ASP A 78 -26.30 -0.83 11.20
CA ASP A 78 -26.31 0.64 11.35
C ASP A 78 -27.15 1.36 10.27
N ALA A 79 -27.77 0.61 9.34
CA ALA A 79 -28.61 1.17 8.31
C ALA A 79 -29.81 1.92 8.90
N ARG A 80 -30.19 3.01 8.24
CA ARG A 80 -31.34 3.83 8.59
C ARG A 80 -32.31 3.92 7.43
N THR A 81 -33.60 3.76 7.70
CA THR A 81 -34.68 4.00 6.73
C THR A 81 -34.67 5.46 6.25
N SER A 82 -35.40 5.77 5.17
CA SER A 82 -35.56 7.15 4.68
C SER A 82 -36.16 8.11 5.72
N GLU A 83 -36.83 7.59 6.75
CA GLU A 83 -37.38 8.34 7.89
C GLU A 83 -36.38 8.47 9.06
N GLY A 84 -35.12 8.05 8.86
CA GLY A 84 -34.06 8.13 9.86
C GLY A 84 -34.08 7.04 10.94
N ARG A 85 -35.06 6.12 10.92
CA ARG A 85 -35.18 5.03 11.91
C ARG A 85 -34.14 3.94 11.67
N SER A 86 -33.41 3.56 12.73
CA SER A 86 -32.43 2.47 12.76
C SER A 86 -33.08 1.11 13.06
N VAL A 87 -32.33 0.03 12.80
CA VAL A 87 -32.73 -1.35 13.13
C VAL A 87 -33.00 -1.53 14.63
N VAL A 88 -32.19 -0.89 15.49
CA VAL A 88 -32.35 -0.97 16.96
C VAL A 88 -33.62 -0.27 17.43
N GLU A 89 -33.91 0.92 16.88
CA GLU A 89 -35.15 1.64 17.17
C GLU A 89 -36.37 0.84 16.70
N MET A 90 -36.27 0.17 15.54
CA MET A 90 -37.32 -0.73 15.06
C MET A 90 -37.52 -1.95 15.96
N ALA A 91 -36.45 -2.66 16.31
CA ALA A 91 -36.56 -3.82 17.21
C ALA A 91 -37.13 -3.43 18.59
N THR A 92 -36.76 -2.25 19.10
CA THR A 92 -37.32 -1.68 20.33
C THR A 92 -38.81 -1.40 20.20
N GLN A 93 -39.22 -0.74 19.11
CA GLN A 93 -40.62 -0.40 18.87
C GLN A 93 -41.52 -1.64 18.79
N TRP A 94 -41.02 -2.75 18.24
CA TRP A 94 -41.80 -3.97 17.99
C TRP A 94 -41.50 -5.11 18.98
N GLY A 95 -40.75 -4.84 20.05
CA GLY A 95 -40.49 -5.82 21.13
C GLY A 95 -39.55 -6.97 20.75
N SER A 96 -38.77 -6.81 19.67
CA SER A 96 -37.86 -7.82 19.12
C SER A 96 -36.39 -7.55 19.46
N GLN A 97 -36.12 -6.81 20.54
CA GLN A 97 -34.75 -6.47 20.98
C GLN A 97 -33.89 -7.72 21.21
N HIS A 98 -34.49 -8.79 21.71
CA HIS A 98 -33.84 -10.08 21.95
C HIS A 98 -33.26 -10.75 20.69
N LEU A 99 -33.66 -10.32 19.48
CA LEU A 99 -33.07 -10.80 18.23
C LEU A 99 -31.71 -10.16 17.94
N LEU A 100 -31.46 -9.00 18.53
CA LEU A 100 -30.25 -8.23 18.37
C LEU A 100 -29.22 -8.54 19.49
N ASP A 101 -29.62 -9.30 20.50
CA ASP A 101 -28.76 -9.78 21.57
C ASP A 101 -27.66 -10.70 20.99
N GLY A 102 -26.40 -10.34 21.19
CA GLY A 102 -25.26 -11.04 20.59
C GLY A 102 -24.94 -10.64 19.14
N VAL A 103 -25.76 -9.78 18.51
CA VAL A 103 -25.51 -9.18 17.18
C VAL A 103 -25.04 -7.73 17.34
N LEU A 104 -25.56 -7.00 18.32
CA LEU A 104 -25.10 -5.64 18.67
C LEU A 104 -23.89 -5.63 19.61
N THR A 105 -23.72 -6.68 20.40
CA THR A 105 -22.60 -6.86 21.34
C THR A 105 -21.43 -7.64 20.73
N ASN A 106 -21.54 -8.01 19.46
CA ASN A 106 -20.52 -8.72 18.70
C ASN A 106 -20.33 -7.95 17.38
N PRO A 107 -19.33 -7.06 17.28
CA PRO A 107 -19.13 -6.20 16.11
C PRO A 107 -18.62 -6.97 14.87
N THR A 108 -18.60 -8.30 14.94
CA THR A 108 -18.37 -9.18 13.79
C THR A 108 -19.66 -9.26 13.00
N HIS A 109 -19.61 -8.77 11.76
CA HIS A 109 -20.70 -8.65 10.79
C HIS A 109 -21.37 -7.26 10.71
N SER A 110 -20.57 -6.20 10.83
CA SER A 110 -20.61 -5.20 9.75
C SER A 110 -20.49 -5.95 8.41
N ALA A 111 -21.05 -5.43 7.31
CA ALA A 111 -20.61 -5.77 5.96
C ALA A 111 -19.11 -6.08 5.94
N ALA A 112 -18.62 -6.96 5.06
CA ALA A 112 -17.19 -7.24 4.91
C ALA A 112 -16.34 -6.00 4.50
N ALA A 113 -16.65 -4.81 5.00
CA ALA A 113 -15.66 -3.99 5.67
C ALA A 113 -14.79 -4.87 6.56
N LEU A 114 -13.64 -5.24 5.99
CA LEU A 114 -12.38 -5.45 6.72
C LEU A 114 -12.48 -4.74 8.06
N SER A 115 -12.60 -5.51 9.15
CA SER A 115 -12.69 -4.89 10.46
C SER A 115 -11.50 -3.95 10.60
N THR A 116 -11.64 -2.83 11.27
CA THR A 116 -10.48 -2.00 11.66
C THR A 116 -9.50 -2.75 12.58
N SER A 117 -9.78 -4.01 12.93
CA SER A 117 -8.83 -4.97 13.53
C SER A 117 -8.18 -5.93 12.51
N GLN A 118 -8.76 -6.07 11.32
CA GLN A 118 -8.09 -6.38 10.05
C GLN A 118 -7.75 -5.06 9.35
N ILE A 119 -7.10 -4.13 10.06
CA ILE A 119 -6.02 -3.39 9.40
C ILE A 119 -5.24 -4.51 8.73
N ILE A 120 -5.13 -4.47 7.41
CA ILE A 120 -4.24 -5.39 6.71
C ILE A 120 -2.94 -5.22 7.49
N THR A 121 -2.57 -6.21 8.30
CA THR A 121 -1.20 -6.34 8.76
C THR A 121 -0.49 -6.77 7.48
N GLU A 122 -0.38 -5.81 6.56
CA GLU A 122 0.57 -5.87 5.47
C GLU A 122 1.85 -6.29 6.18
N PRO A 123 2.53 -7.35 5.70
CA PRO A 123 3.85 -7.70 6.22
C PRO A 123 4.59 -6.38 6.42
N SER A 124 5.16 -6.11 7.60
CA SER A 124 5.52 -4.74 8.00
C SER A 124 6.40 -4.06 6.95
N VAL A 125 5.78 -3.38 5.99
CA VAL A 125 6.43 -2.80 4.82
C VAL A 125 6.80 -1.39 5.20
N TYR A 126 8.09 -1.11 5.11
CA TYR A 126 8.64 0.12 5.62
C TYR A 126 8.10 1.36 4.92
N PHE A 127 8.03 1.25 3.60
CA PHE A 127 7.45 2.24 2.72
C PHE A 127 6.18 1.60 2.15
N GLY A 128 5.11 2.38 1.98
CA GLY A 128 3.86 1.90 1.39
C GLY A 128 2.76 1.53 2.39
N ALA A 129 3.01 1.59 3.70
CA ALA A 129 1.95 1.46 4.68
C ALA A 129 0.90 2.59 4.48
N SER A 130 -0.32 2.18 4.13
CA SER A 130 -1.45 3.10 4.00
C SER A 130 -2.18 3.16 5.35
N SER A 131 -2.15 4.31 6.00
CA SER A 131 -3.10 4.58 7.08
C SER A 131 -4.45 5.00 6.49
N LEU A 132 -5.53 4.74 7.22
CA LEU A 132 -6.86 5.26 6.87
C LEU A 132 -6.92 6.79 6.91
N ASN A 133 -5.93 7.44 7.51
CA ASN A 133 -5.90 8.88 7.76
C ASN A 133 -5.15 9.69 6.70
N PHE A 134 -4.44 9.02 5.78
CA PHE A 134 -3.74 9.67 4.66
C PHE A 134 -4.47 9.44 3.33
N SER A 135 -4.93 10.52 2.71
CA SER A 135 -5.51 10.49 1.36
C SER A 135 -4.60 11.21 0.37
N ARG A 136 -4.29 10.56 -0.75
CA ARG A 136 -3.49 11.17 -1.83
C ARG A 136 -4.22 12.29 -2.59
N VAL A 137 -5.54 12.41 -2.43
CA VAL A 137 -6.43 13.42 -3.03
C VAL A 137 -6.13 13.68 -4.52
N SER A 138 -5.99 12.60 -5.31
CA SER A 138 -5.60 12.71 -6.72
C SER A 138 -6.63 13.45 -7.58
N ASP A 139 -7.90 13.42 -7.20
CA ASP A 139 -9.00 14.15 -7.85
C ASP A 139 -8.82 15.68 -7.75
N LYS A 140 -8.09 16.18 -6.74
CA LYS A 140 -7.84 17.62 -6.56
C LYS A 140 -6.67 18.16 -7.36
N ARG A 141 -5.85 17.29 -7.93
CA ARG A 141 -4.57 17.69 -8.55
C ARG A 141 -4.74 18.52 -9.81
N GLU A 142 -5.83 18.34 -10.54
CA GLU A 142 -6.09 19.09 -11.78
C GLU A 142 -6.86 20.39 -11.55
N ASP A 143 -7.46 20.56 -10.36
CA ASP A 143 -8.30 21.70 -10.01
C ASP A 143 -7.45 22.82 -9.36
N PRO A 144 -7.24 23.96 -10.05
CA PRO A 144 -6.45 25.06 -9.50
C PRO A 144 -7.05 25.66 -8.22
N ALA A 145 -8.39 25.68 -8.09
CA ALA A 145 -9.04 26.22 -6.90
C ALA A 145 -8.82 25.29 -5.70
N ALA A 146 -8.93 23.98 -5.90
CA ALA A 146 -8.62 23.00 -4.86
C ALA A 146 -7.14 23.03 -4.45
N LEU A 147 -6.21 23.11 -5.42
CA LEU A 147 -4.78 23.27 -5.13
C LEU A 147 -4.51 24.53 -4.32
N SER A 148 -5.09 25.67 -4.71
CA SER A 148 -4.95 26.92 -3.97
C SER A 148 -5.50 26.79 -2.55
N GLN A 149 -6.69 26.21 -2.36
CA GLN A 149 -7.30 26.02 -1.04
C GLN A 149 -6.45 25.13 -0.14
N LEU A 150 -5.92 24.03 -0.66
CA LEU A 150 -5.04 23.12 0.08
C LEU A 150 -3.69 23.77 0.39
N LEU A 151 -3.18 24.61 -0.49
CA LEU A 151 -1.91 25.30 -0.30
C LEU A 151 -2.00 26.44 0.72
N THR A 152 -3.12 27.17 0.75
CA THR A 152 -3.33 28.31 1.68
C THR A 152 -3.97 27.89 3.01
N ASN A 153 -4.22 26.60 3.20
CA ASN A 153 -4.72 26.10 4.47
C ASN A 153 -3.68 26.41 5.58
N PRO A 154 -4.06 27.04 6.70
CA PRO A 154 -3.11 27.42 7.75
C PRO A 154 -2.34 26.22 8.35
N ASP A 155 -2.91 25.01 8.28
CA ASP A 155 -2.33 23.77 8.76
C ASP A 155 -1.57 22.99 7.66
N ALA A 156 -1.37 23.59 6.48
CA ALA A 156 -0.55 23.01 5.43
C ALA A 156 0.92 22.91 5.87
N LEU A 157 1.52 21.75 5.59
CA LEU A 157 2.88 21.40 5.98
C LEU A 157 3.72 21.04 4.75
N PHE A 158 4.96 21.53 4.74
CA PHE A 158 5.85 21.48 3.59
C PHE A 158 7.13 20.72 3.94
N LEU A 159 7.45 19.66 3.19
CA LEU A 159 8.67 18.87 3.36
C LEU A 159 9.77 19.41 2.43
N PRO A 160 10.79 20.12 2.95
CA PRO A 160 11.91 20.60 2.14
C PRO A 160 12.85 19.44 1.83
N MET A 161 13.19 19.25 0.55
CA MET A 161 14.10 18.20 0.12
C MET A 161 15.04 18.70 -0.99
N PRO A 162 16.34 18.88 -0.74
CA PRO A 162 17.29 19.15 -1.80
C PRO A 162 17.56 17.86 -2.58
N MET A 163 17.22 17.85 -3.86
CA MET A 163 17.54 16.79 -4.82
C MET A 163 18.96 16.93 -5.41
N GLY A 164 19.55 15.81 -5.82
CA GLY A 164 20.89 15.76 -6.41
C GLY A 164 22.04 15.78 -5.39
N SER A 165 21.76 15.88 -4.09
CA SER A 165 22.74 15.72 -3.02
C SER A 165 22.68 14.32 -2.40
N ASP A 166 23.77 13.93 -1.72
CA ASP A 166 23.82 12.71 -0.90
C ASP A 166 22.94 12.78 0.36
N SER A 167 22.38 13.96 0.67
CA SER A 167 21.65 14.26 1.91
C SER A 167 20.38 15.06 1.62
N SER A 168 19.22 14.41 1.67
CA SER A 168 17.94 15.03 1.30
C SER A 168 16.82 14.84 2.33
N VAL A 169 17.15 14.37 3.54
CA VAL A 169 16.17 14.12 4.61
C VAL A 169 16.36 15.15 5.69
N LEU A 170 15.33 15.93 5.99
CA LEU A 170 15.34 16.81 7.15
C LEU A 170 14.57 16.15 8.29
N LEU A 171 15.26 15.92 9.41
CA LEU A 171 14.68 15.35 10.61
C LEU A 171 14.53 16.43 11.68
N THR A 172 13.67 16.18 12.67
CA THR A 172 13.60 16.95 13.92
C THR A 172 14.93 16.88 14.68
N GLN A 173 15.09 17.72 15.71
CA GLN A 173 16.29 17.71 16.56
C GLN A 173 16.51 16.35 17.26
N SER A 174 15.42 15.67 17.64
CA SER A 174 15.43 14.31 18.20
C SER A 174 15.83 13.24 17.17
N GLY A 175 15.67 13.51 15.87
CA GLY A 175 16.06 12.61 14.79
C GLY A 175 15.08 11.46 14.53
N ASP A 176 13.88 11.50 15.11
CA ASP A 176 12.88 10.43 15.09
C ASP A 176 11.69 10.70 14.15
N ALA A 177 11.55 11.93 13.65
CA ALA A 177 10.46 12.35 12.77
C ALA A 177 10.94 13.30 11.67
N LEU A 178 10.16 13.43 10.59
CA LEU A 178 10.42 14.40 9.53
C LEU A 178 10.19 15.84 10.05
N ARG A 179 11.10 16.76 9.70
CA ARG A 179 10.88 18.19 9.95
C ARG A 179 10.11 18.82 8.79
N TRP A 180 8.83 19.04 9.03
CA TRP A 180 7.94 19.82 8.18
C TRP A 180 8.11 21.33 8.43
N LEU A 181 8.07 22.15 7.38
CA LEU A 181 7.93 23.61 7.47
C LEU A 181 6.44 23.99 7.48
N THR A 182 6.12 25.07 8.19
CA THR A 182 4.79 25.70 8.27
C THR A 182 4.75 26.96 7.42
N HIS A 183 3.57 27.56 7.23
CA HIS A 183 3.47 28.89 6.62
C HIS A 183 4.33 29.96 7.31
N LYS A 184 4.48 29.91 8.63
CA LYS A 184 5.35 30.84 9.37
C LYS A 184 6.83 30.65 9.03
N ASP A 185 7.26 29.40 8.87
CA ASP A 185 8.63 29.08 8.46
C ASP A 185 8.88 29.60 7.02
N LEU A 186 7.90 29.42 6.12
CA LEU A 186 7.98 29.90 4.73
C LEU A 186 8.01 31.43 4.64
N GLU A 187 7.21 32.12 5.44
CA GLU A 187 7.25 33.59 5.55
C GLU A 187 8.61 34.07 6.06
N ALA A 188 9.16 33.42 7.09
CA ALA A 188 10.46 33.76 7.67
C ALA A 188 11.62 33.60 6.67
N CYS A 189 11.55 32.62 5.76
CA CYS A 189 12.52 32.44 4.68
C CYS A 189 12.13 33.14 3.35
N GLN A 190 11.08 33.98 3.38
CA GLN A 190 10.61 34.79 2.25
C GLN A 190 10.20 33.97 1.02
N LEU A 191 9.65 32.77 1.24
CA LEU A 191 9.17 31.89 0.17
C LEU A 191 7.66 32.04 -0.05
N ASP A 192 7.26 32.71 -1.12
CA ASP A 192 5.87 32.84 -1.52
C ASP A 192 5.41 31.64 -2.38
N VAL A 193 4.93 30.59 -1.71
CA VAL A 193 4.43 29.37 -2.37
C VAL A 193 3.15 29.60 -3.18
N VAL A 194 2.31 30.59 -2.82
CA VAL A 194 1.08 30.90 -3.56
C VAL A 194 1.44 31.49 -4.92
N ARG A 195 2.43 32.38 -4.95
CA ARG A 195 2.98 32.91 -6.20
C ARG A 195 3.68 31.81 -7.01
N ILE A 196 4.43 30.89 -6.39
CA ILE A 196 5.05 29.75 -7.12
C ILE A 196 3.98 28.89 -7.79
N LEU A 197 2.88 28.58 -7.10
CA LEU A 197 1.82 27.75 -7.66
C LEU A 197 1.16 28.39 -8.90
N ASN A 198 0.93 29.70 -8.86
CA ASN A 198 0.23 30.44 -9.92
C ASN A 198 1.16 30.88 -11.07
N GLU A 199 2.40 31.27 -10.75
CA GLU A 199 3.38 31.84 -11.66
C GLU A 199 4.78 31.22 -11.44
N PRO A 200 4.95 29.93 -11.80
CA PRO A 200 6.22 29.24 -11.61
C PRO A 200 7.30 29.79 -12.55
N ARG A 201 8.46 30.12 -11.99
CA ARG A 201 9.67 30.57 -12.68
C ARG A 201 10.70 29.45 -12.72
N SER A 202 11.70 29.57 -13.58
CA SER A 202 12.71 28.53 -13.79
C SER A 202 13.50 28.15 -12.55
N ASN A 203 13.69 29.08 -11.61
CA ASN A 203 14.51 28.91 -10.40
C ASN A 203 13.65 28.72 -9.13
N ASP A 204 12.33 28.60 -9.28
CA ASP A 204 11.47 28.35 -8.13
C ASP A 204 11.56 26.89 -7.67
N PRO A 205 11.39 26.63 -6.37
CA PRO A 205 11.13 25.29 -5.86
C PRO A 205 9.99 24.59 -6.60
N THR A 206 10.18 23.31 -6.92
CA THR A 206 9.06 22.50 -7.41
C THR A 206 8.14 22.14 -6.26
N LEU A 207 6.87 22.54 -6.36
CA LEU A 207 5.79 22.21 -5.43
C LEU A 207 5.08 20.91 -5.84
N VAL A 208 4.95 19.97 -4.90
CA VAL A 208 4.22 18.70 -5.10
C VAL A 208 3.19 18.48 -3.99
N LEU A 209 1.93 18.30 -4.34
CA LEU A 209 0.87 17.92 -3.39
C LEU A 209 0.95 16.42 -3.08
N LEU A 210 1.41 16.05 -1.89
CA LEU A 210 1.54 14.64 -1.50
C LEU A 210 0.17 14.04 -1.15
N GLY A 211 -0.64 14.81 -0.43
CA GLY A 211 -1.95 14.38 0.02
C GLY A 211 -2.46 15.21 1.20
N VAL A 212 -3.40 14.65 1.94
CA VAL A 212 -3.94 15.19 3.20
C VAL A 212 -3.82 14.11 4.26
N LEU A 213 -3.12 14.42 5.36
CA LEU A 213 -2.98 13.54 6.52
C LEU A 213 -3.68 14.17 7.72
N ASN A 214 -4.66 13.50 8.33
CA ASN A 214 -5.41 14.02 9.49
C ASN A 214 -5.96 15.45 9.23
N ASN A 215 -6.53 15.68 8.04
CA ASN A 215 -6.99 16.99 7.53
C ASN A 215 -5.89 18.03 7.23
N ASN A 216 -4.62 17.73 7.46
CA ASN A 216 -3.51 18.64 7.18
C ASN A 216 -2.95 18.38 5.78
N PRO A 217 -3.00 19.35 4.85
CA PRO A 217 -2.38 19.20 3.54
C PRO A 217 -0.86 19.02 3.66
N LYS A 218 -0.32 18.06 2.90
CA LYS A 218 1.11 17.73 2.87
C LYS A 218 1.68 18.04 1.50
N TRP A 219 2.71 18.86 1.48
CA TRP A 219 3.42 19.27 0.26
C TRP A 219 4.89 18.89 0.34
N ALA A 220 5.52 18.56 -0.79
CA ALA A 220 6.97 18.49 -0.90
C ALA A 220 7.51 19.69 -1.70
N LEU A 221 8.71 20.12 -1.34
CA LEU A 221 9.43 21.24 -1.94
C LEU A 221 10.83 20.77 -2.38
N ASP A 222 11.12 20.87 -3.67
CA ASP A 222 12.51 20.79 -4.12
C ASP A 222 13.23 22.10 -3.77
N VAL A 223 14.12 22.04 -2.78
CA VAL A 223 14.85 23.23 -2.28
C VAL A 223 16.30 23.27 -2.77
N SER A 224 16.69 22.45 -3.75
CA SER A 224 18.08 22.39 -4.24
C SER A 224 18.64 23.73 -4.69
N GLU A 225 17.81 24.56 -5.31
CA GLU A 225 18.21 25.88 -5.83
C GLU A 225 17.63 27.04 -4.97
N CYS A 226 17.14 26.74 -3.76
CA CYS A 226 16.45 27.71 -2.91
C CYS A 226 17.29 28.10 -1.68
N GLN A 227 18.25 29.00 -1.88
CA GLN A 227 19.23 29.37 -0.85
C GLN A 227 18.58 29.95 0.41
N THR A 228 17.50 30.72 0.30
CA THR A 228 16.83 31.31 1.47
C THR A 228 16.24 30.26 2.40
N VAL A 229 15.68 29.17 1.87
CA VAL A 229 15.19 28.04 2.65
C VAL A 229 16.35 27.25 3.26
N LEU A 230 17.41 27.01 2.49
CA LEU A 230 18.61 26.30 2.97
C LEU A 230 19.27 27.05 4.12
N ASP A 231 19.47 28.36 3.98
CA ASP A 231 20.05 29.23 5.01
C ASP A 231 19.17 29.29 6.25
N TYR A 232 17.84 29.36 6.10
CA TYR A 232 16.91 29.35 7.23
C TYR A 232 17.00 28.04 8.02
N ILE A 233 17.02 26.90 7.33
CA ILE A 233 17.15 25.57 7.97
C ILE A 233 18.47 25.47 8.74
N GLN A 234 19.57 25.91 8.13
CA GLN A 234 20.89 25.81 8.74
C GLN A 234 21.10 26.82 9.87
N ASN A 235 20.78 28.09 9.65
CA ASN A 235 21.18 29.18 10.53
C ASN A 235 20.11 29.54 11.57
N THR A 236 18.83 29.33 11.25
CA THR A 236 17.72 29.65 12.16
C THR A 236 17.21 28.41 12.89
N LEU A 237 16.95 27.32 12.17
CA LEU A 237 16.51 26.07 12.80
C LEU A 237 17.67 25.26 13.39
N ALA A 238 18.92 25.58 13.04
CA ALA A 238 20.11 24.84 13.45
C ALA A 238 20.05 23.34 13.09
N LEU A 239 19.41 23.01 11.96
CA LEU A 239 19.24 21.65 11.46
C LEU A 239 20.12 21.39 10.23
N SER A 240 20.34 20.11 9.91
CA SER A 240 21.08 19.68 8.73
C SER A 240 20.41 18.50 8.05
N PHE A 241 20.47 18.47 6.71
CA PHE A 241 19.99 17.33 5.94
C PHE A 241 20.87 16.10 6.17
N LYS A 242 20.23 14.93 6.27
CA LYS A 242 20.85 13.64 6.49
C LYS A 242 20.79 12.77 5.25
N LYS A 243 21.70 11.77 5.20
CA LYS A 243 21.75 10.80 4.11
C LYS A 243 20.48 9.95 4.05
N PRO A 244 19.84 9.80 2.88
CA PRO A 244 18.55 9.14 2.74
C PRO A 244 18.46 7.73 3.32
N ARG A 245 19.43 6.85 3.05
CA ARG A 245 19.36 5.45 3.50
C ARG A 245 19.43 5.33 5.04
N PRO A 246 20.49 5.81 5.71
CA PRO A 246 20.55 5.75 7.18
C PRO A 246 19.44 6.54 7.89
N ALA A 247 19.05 7.70 7.33
CA ALA A 247 18.08 8.59 7.95
C ALA A 247 16.63 8.15 7.74
N ALA A 248 16.30 7.62 6.56
CA ALA A 248 14.99 7.04 6.33
C ALA A 248 14.76 5.96 7.36
N TYR A 249 15.71 5.03 7.54
CA TYR A 249 15.63 3.93 8.52
C TYR A 249 15.56 4.34 9.99
N ALA A 250 15.95 5.57 10.32
CA ALA A 250 15.84 6.13 11.67
C ALA A 250 14.42 6.59 12.00
N LEU A 251 13.52 6.68 11.01
CA LEU A 251 12.08 6.85 11.21
C LEU A 251 11.55 5.55 11.86
N THR A 252 11.67 5.51 13.18
CA THR A 252 11.59 4.31 14.01
C THR A 252 10.19 4.02 14.54
N ALA A 253 9.20 4.87 14.22
CA ALA A 253 7.84 4.75 14.79
C ALA A 253 6.68 5.15 13.86
N VAL A 254 6.90 5.54 12.59
CA VAL A 254 5.81 6.08 11.76
C VAL A 254 5.84 5.56 10.33
N ASN A 255 5.18 4.41 10.13
CA ASN A 255 4.84 3.83 8.82
C ASN A 255 4.26 4.86 7.82
N GLU A 256 3.59 5.90 8.31
CA GLU A 256 2.99 6.95 7.49
C GLU A 256 4.00 7.99 7.00
N GLU A 257 4.93 8.45 7.85
CA GLU A 257 5.93 9.44 7.44
C GLU A 257 6.94 8.85 6.47
N SER A 258 7.34 7.59 6.66
CA SER A 258 8.20 6.88 5.72
C SER A 258 7.51 6.74 4.35
N ASN A 259 6.21 6.40 4.31
CA ASN A 259 5.43 6.33 3.07
C ASN A 259 5.33 7.69 2.36
N ILE A 260 5.02 8.76 3.11
CA ILE A 260 4.94 10.12 2.56
C ILE A 260 6.31 10.58 2.06
N TYR A 261 7.39 10.26 2.78
CA TYR A 261 8.76 10.51 2.35
C TYR A 261 9.09 9.77 1.05
N ALA A 262 8.75 8.48 0.94
CA ALA A 262 9.00 7.70 -0.26
C ALA A 262 8.29 8.31 -1.48
N GLN A 263 7.02 8.70 -1.32
CA GLN A 263 6.27 9.42 -2.34
C GLN A 263 6.95 10.73 -2.73
N ALA A 264 7.28 11.59 -1.76
CA ALA A 264 7.91 12.87 -2.00
C ALA A 264 9.25 12.72 -2.74
N ARG A 265 10.11 11.83 -2.24
CA ARG A 265 11.43 11.57 -2.83
C ARG A 265 11.33 11.09 -4.27
N SER A 266 10.48 10.11 -4.56
CA SER A 266 10.38 9.56 -5.91
C SER A 266 9.85 10.58 -6.92
N ILE A 267 8.90 11.43 -6.52
CA ILE A 267 8.37 12.48 -7.41
C ILE A 267 9.38 13.62 -7.60
N LEU A 268 10.04 14.06 -6.54
CA LEU A 268 11.06 15.11 -6.65
C LEU A 268 12.30 14.65 -7.42
N ASP A 269 12.77 13.40 -7.24
CA ASP A 269 13.85 12.83 -8.05
C ASP A 269 13.44 12.76 -9.54
N TRP A 270 12.20 12.38 -9.82
CA TRP A 270 11.66 12.46 -11.19
C TRP A 270 11.68 13.89 -11.74
N HIS A 271 11.25 14.89 -10.98
CA HIS A 271 11.33 16.29 -11.43
C HIS A 271 12.77 16.76 -11.68
N ALA A 272 13.72 16.32 -10.87
CA ALA A 272 15.13 16.67 -11.02
C ALA A 272 15.75 16.08 -12.29
N ARG A 273 15.36 14.86 -12.70
CA ARG A 273 15.93 14.15 -13.86
C ARG A 273 15.16 14.36 -15.17
N TYR A 274 13.85 14.56 -15.12
CA TYR A 274 12.98 14.62 -16.31
C TYR A 274 12.62 16.07 -16.70
N LYS A 275 13.62 16.97 -16.71
CA LYS A 275 13.42 18.40 -16.99
C LYS A 275 13.00 18.70 -18.45
N PHE A 276 13.26 17.78 -19.38
CA PHE A 276 13.02 17.94 -20.81
C PHE A 276 12.02 16.91 -21.36
N CYS A 277 11.30 17.28 -22.41
CA CYS A 277 10.33 16.43 -23.09
C CYS A 277 11.05 15.35 -23.88
N SER A 278 10.74 14.08 -23.63
CA SER A 278 11.35 12.95 -24.33
C SER A 278 11.01 12.87 -25.83
N LEU A 279 9.98 13.58 -26.30
CA LEU A 279 9.56 13.56 -27.70
C LEU A 279 10.23 14.64 -28.56
N CYS A 280 10.49 15.83 -28.00
CA CYS A 280 11.01 16.98 -28.77
C CYS A 280 12.21 17.69 -28.15
N GLY A 281 12.65 17.30 -26.95
CA GLY A 281 13.79 17.91 -26.26
C GLY A 281 13.54 19.28 -25.62
N SER A 282 12.38 19.91 -25.83
CA SER A 282 12.04 21.18 -25.18
C SER A 282 11.88 21.03 -23.67
N ALA A 283 12.04 22.12 -22.92
CA ALA A 283 11.78 22.14 -21.48
C ALA A 283 10.35 21.69 -21.15
N THR A 284 10.15 21.29 -19.89
CA THR A 284 8.84 20.91 -19.38
C THR A 284 8.57 21.65 -18.07
N VAL A 285 7.29 21.89 -17.78
CA VAL A 285 6.83 22.55 -16.55
C VAL A 285 5.98 21.58 -15.73
N ALA A 286 6.07 21.66 -14.40
CA ALA A 286 5.24 20.87 -13.50
C ALA A 286 3.75 21.25 -13.67
N ALA A 287 2.87 20.28 -13.52
CA ALA A 287 1.43 20.41 -13.59
C ALA A 287 0.76 19.35 -12.72
N ASN A 288 -0.57 19.44 -12.58
CA ASN A 288 -1.40 18.49 -11.83
C ASN A 288 -0.86 18.24 -10.40
N GLY A 289 -0.66 19.32 -9.63
CA GLY A 289 -0.09 19.25 -8.27
C GLY A 289 1.28 18.57 -8.19
N GLY A 290 2.08 18.61 -9.27
CA GLY A 290 3.39 17.96 -9.37
C GLY A 290 3.37 16.54 -9.95
N TYR A 291 2.21 15.97 -10.32
CA TYR A 291 2.14 14.60 -10.86
C TYR A 291 2.16 14.54 -12.38
N LYS A 292 2.46 15.68 -13.03
CA LYS A 292 2.57 15.76 -14.47
C LYS A 292 3.64 16.76 -14.86
N ARG A 293 4.33 16.51 -15.97
CA ARG A 293 5.20 17.48 -16.64
C ARG A 293 4.66 17.78 -18.02
N LYS A 294 4.32 19.03 -18.30
CA LYS A 294 3.81 19.48 -19.60
C LYS A 294 4.96 20.06 -20.42
N CYS A 295 5.07 19.66 -21.69
CA CYS A 295 6.03 20.27 -22.62
C CYS A 295 5.73 21.76 -22.79
N SER A 296 6.79 22.58 -22.88
CA SER A 296 6.68 24.03 -23.05
C SER A 296 6.67 24.49 -24.50
N SER A 297 6.86 23.59 -25.48
CA SER A 297 6.81 23.95 -26.90
C SER A 297 5.38 24.19 -27.38
N ALA A 298 5.25 24.74 -28.59
CA ALA A 298 3.94 24.95 -29.19
C ALA A 298 3.26 23.60 -29.51
N LYS A 299 1.93 23.55 -29.45
CA LYS A 299 1.15 22.30 -29.60
C LYS A 299 1.41 21.58 -30.92
N ASP A 300 1.61 22.33 -31.99
CA ASP A 300 1.92 21.85 -33.34
C ASP A 300 3.38 21.36 -33.47
N GLN A 301 4.26 21.72 -32.54
CA GLN A 301 5.67 21.33 -32.53
C GLN A 301 5.93 20.05 -31.71
N CYS A 302 4.99 19.60 -30.87
CA CYS A 302 5.18 18.39 -30.08
C CYS A 302 3.92 17.53 -29.95
N LYS A 303 4.03 16.26 -30.31
CA LYS A 303 2.93 15.29 -30.21
C LYS A 303 2.51 14.99 -28.76
N SER A 304 3.32 15.37 -27.76
CA SER A 304 2.96 15.19 -26.34
C SER A 304 1.74 15.99 -25.92
N HIS A 305 1.32 16.99 -26.70
CA HIS A 305 0.13 17.79 -26.41
C HIS A 305 -1.18 17.12 -26.83
N GLY A 306 -1.13 16.19 -27.79
CA GLY A 306 -2.33 15.62 -28.43
C GLY A 306 -2.78 14.26 -27.90
N SER A 307 -2.01 13.64 -27.00
CA SER A 307 -2.30 12.31 -26.46
C SER A 307 -1.69 12.09 -25.08
N VAL A 308 -2.17 11.07 -24.37
CA VAL A 308 -1.59 10.65 -23.09
C VAL A 308 -0.23 10.01 -23.37
N GLN A 309 0.83 10.55 -22.78
CA GLN A 309 2.20 10.06 -22.90
C GLN A 309 2.70 9.64 -21.52
N ASN A 310 3.20 8.42 -21.36
CA ASN A 310 3.74 7.97 -20.07
C ASN A 310 4.89 8.85 -19.55
N SER A 311 5.70 9.42 -20.46
CA SER A 311 6.84 10.29 -20.14
C SER A 311 6.44 11.60 -19.45
N CYS A 312 5.16 11.97 -19.47
CA CYS A 312 4.65 13.14 -18.77
C CYS A 312 4.23 12.84 -17.32
N PHE A 313 4.29 11.58 -16.87
CA PHE A 313 3.92 11.15 -15.51
C PHE A 313 5.14 10.60 -14.75
N PRO A 314 5.10 10.59 -13.39
CA PRO A 314 6.15 9.99 -12.57
C PRO A 314 6.41 8.53 -12.96
N ARG A 315 7.68 8.15 -12.95
CA ARG A 315 8.13 6.79 -13.25
C ARG A 315 8.08 5.93 -11.98
N THR A 316 7.73 4.66 -12.12
CA THR A 316 7.87 3.64 -11.09
C THR A 316 8.40 2.38 -11.76
N ASP A 317 9.60 1.97 -11.37
CA ASP A 317 10.30 0.83 -11.97
C ASP A 317 10.03 -0.46 -11.16
N PRO A 318 9.29 -1.43 -11.71
CA PRO A 318 9.02 -2.67 -10.98
C PRO A 318 10.28 -3.55 -10.93
N VAL A 319 10.59 -4.04 -9.72
CA VAL A 319 11.74 -4.90 -9.44
C VAL A 319 11.22 -6.16 -8.77
N ALA A 320 11.44 -7.31 -9.39
CA ALA A 320 11.11 -8.59 -8.76
C ALA A 320 12.21 -8.96 -7.78
N ILE A 321 11.87 -9.26 -6.52
CA ILE A 321 12.80 -9.78 -5.52
C ILE A 321 12.29 -11.13 -5.03
N VAL A 322 13.08 -12.18 -5.21
CA VAL A 322 12.64 -13.57 -5.01
C VAL A 322 13.44 -14.26 -3.92
N CYS A 323 12.73 -14.78 -2.91
CA CYS A 323 13.25 -15.76 -1.97
C CYS A 323 13.18 -17.14 -2.64
N ILE A 324 14.34 -17.61 -3.11
CA ILE A 324 14.46 -18.85 -3.86
C ILE A 324 14.63 -19.99 -2.86
N VAL A 325 13.62 -20.85 -2.77
CA VAL A 325 13.57 -22.01 -1.88
C VAL A 325 14.03 -23.24 -2.65
N SER A 326 14.87 -24.06 -2.03
CA SER A 326 15.34 -25.33 -2.59
C SER A 326 14.18 -26.30 -2.87
N ALA A 327 14.44 -27.32 -3.69
CA ALA A 327 13.45 -28.30 -4.11
C ALA A 327 12.93 -29.11 -2.91
N ASP A 328 13.80 -29.36 -1.93
CA ASP A 328 13.49 -29.99 -0.64
C ASP A 328 12.73 -29.07 0.33
N GLY A 329 12.79 -27.74 0.17
CA GLY A 329 12.13 -26.77 1.05
C GLY A 329 12.95 -26.29 2.25
N ASP A 330 14.15 -26.82 2.45
CA ASP A 330 14.94 -26.66 3.69
C ASP A 330 16.02 -25.58 3.62
N ARG A 331 16.30 -25.08 2.42
CA ARG A 331 17.32 -24.05 2.18
C ARG A 331 16.79 -22.92 1.33
N VAL A 332 17.43 -21.76 1.44
CA VAL A 332 17.22 -20.63 0.53
C VAL A 332 18.52 -20.19 -0.12
N LEU A 333 18.44 -19.79 -1.38
CA LEU A 333 19.57 -19.22 -2.11
C LEU A 333 19.62 -17.73 -1.88
N LEU A 334 20.76 -17.23 -1.41
CA LEU A 334 21.03 -15.81 -1.24
C LEU A 334 22.30 -15.40 -1.98
N GLY A 335 22.29 -14.18 -2.52
CA GLY A 335 23.41 -13.56 -3.21
C GLY A 335 23.96 -12.35 -2.45
N ARG A 336 25.20 -11.95 -2.77
CA ARG A 336 25.79 -10.69 -2.33
C ARG A 336 26.54 -9.98 -3.44
N GLN A 337 26.50 -8.65 -3.40
CA GLN A 337 27.32 -7.81 -4.26
C GLN A 337 28.63 -7.43 -3.56
N LYS A 338 29.69 -7.21 -4.35
CA LYS A 338 31.02 -6.81 -3.88
C LYS A 338 31.03 -5.53 -3.04
N ALA A 339 30.14 -4.59 -3.36
CA ALA A 339 30.05 -3.30 -2.66
C ALA A 339 29.41 -3.39 -1.27
N TRP A 340 28.80 -4.53 -0.91
CA TRP A 340 28.08 -4.68 0.35
C TRP A 340 29.02 -5.08 1.51
N PRO A 341 28.67 -4.72 2.77
CA PRO A 341 29.43 -5.13 3.94
C PRO A 341 29.72 -6.65 3.94
N PRO A 342 30.92 -7.09 4.36
CA PRO A 342 31.24 -8.51 4.43
C PRO A 342 30.22 -9.32 5.24
N GLY A 343 29.80 -10.45 4.67
CA GLY A 343 28.80 -11.35 5.25
C GLY A 343 27.35 -10.94 5.02
N MET A 344 27.07 -9.77 4.43
CA MET A 344 25.70 -9.37 4.08
C MET A 344 25.26 -10.08 2.79
N TYR A 345 24.17 -10.84 2.87
CA TYR A 345 23.49 -11.49 1.75
C TYR A 345 22.01 -11.08 1.70
N SER A 346 21.41 -11.21 0.52
CA SER A 346 20.00 -10.89 0.26
C SER A 346 19.39 -11.86 -0.75
N CYS A 347 18.06 -11.86 -0.83
CA CYS A 347 17.33 -12.45 -1.95
C CYS A 347 17.79 -11.85 -3.29
N ILE A 348 17.69 -12.65 -4.36
CA ILE A 348 17.99 -12.26 -5.75
C ILE A 348 16.94 -11.28 -6.23
N ALA A 349 17.35 -10.22 -6.93
CA ALA A 349 16.44 -9.17 -7.35
C ALA A 349 16.92 -8.42 -8.60
N GLY A 350 16.01 -8.20 -9.53
CA GLY A 350 16.30 -7.40 -10.72
C GLY A 350 15.06 -6.77 -11.34
N PHE A 351 15.31 -5.88 -12.31
CA PHE A 351 14.27 -5.11 -12.97
C PHE A 351 13.43 -6.01 -13.87
N MET A 352 12.11 -5.80 -13.88
CA MET A 352 11.27 -6.48 -14.87
C MET A 352 11.48 -5.88 -16.26
N GLU A 353 11.51 -6.73 -17.28
CA GLU A 353 11.61 -6.28 -18.66
C GLU A 353 10.24 -6.03 -19.32
N PRO A 354 10.18 -5.19 -20.38
CA PRO A 354 8.95 -5.00 -21.14
C PRO A 354 8.41 -6.31 -21.72
N GLY A 355 7.13 -6.62 -21.42
CA GLY A 355 6.47 -7.85 -21.87
C GLY A 355 6.65 -9.03 -20.93
N GLU A 356 7.31 -8.84 -19.80
CA GLU A 356 7.58 -9.87 -18.80
C GLU A 356 6.54 -9.88 -17.66
N THR A 357 6.15 -11.07 -17.18
CA THR A 357 5.37 -11.20 -15.92
C THR A 357 6.30 -11.20 -14.72
N ILE A 358 5.79 -10.90 -13.52
CA ILE A 358 6.59 -10.91 -12.28
C ILE A 358 7.25 -12.29 -12.08
N GLU A 359 6.52 -13.36 -12.35
CA GLU A 359 7.01 -14.72 -12.20
C GLU A 359 8.06 -15.08 -13.25
N SER A 360 7.95 -14.54 -14.46
CA SER A 360 8.99 -14.70 -15.48
C SER A 360 10.26 -13.98 -15.07
N ALA A 361 10.15 -12.74 -14.57
CA ALA A 361 11.29 -11.97 -14.06
C ALA A 361 12.02 -12.72 -12.95
N CYS A 362 11.30 -13.27 -11.96
CA CYS A 362 11.92 -14.09 -10.92
C CYS A 362 12.72 -15.28 -11.47
N ARG A 363 12.20 -15.97 -12.50
CA ARG A 363 12.88 -17.11 -13.12
C ARG A 363 14.10 -16.67 -13.91
N ARG A 364 13.99 -15.58 -14.67
CA ARG A 364 15.07 -15.01 -15.47
C ARG A 364 16.21 -14.55 -14.57
N GLU A 365 15.94 -13.69 -13.59
CA GLU A 365 16.95 -13.17 -12.66
C GLU A 365 17.65 -14.29 -11.89
N ALA A 366 16.91 -15.29 -11.40
CA ALA A 366 17.52 -16.45 -10.76
C ALA A 366 18.47 -17.21 -11.70
N LYS A 367 18.08 -17.36 -12.97
CA LYS A 367 18.86 -18.07 -13.96
C LYS A 367 20.10 -17.28 -14.41
N GLU A 368 19.97 -15.99 -14.62
CA GLU A 368 21.05 -15.10 -15.08
C GLU A 368 22.12 -14.93 -13.99
N GLU A 369 21.71 -14.56 -12.77
CA GLU A 369 22.66 -14.25 -11.69
C GLU A 369 23.28 -15.50 -11.06
N THR A 370 22.55 -16.63 -10.99
CA THR A 370 22.96 -17.79 -10.18
C THR A 370 22.92 -19.14 -10.91
N ASN A 371 22.44 -19.19 -12.15
CA ASN A 371 22.19 -20.42 -12.94
C ASN A 371 21.12 -21.38 -12.36
N VAL A 372 20.52 -21.07 -11.22
CA VAL A 372 19.46 -21.88 -10.57
C VAL A 372 18.14 -21.77 -11.33
N THR A 373 17.41 -22.88 -11.41
CA THR A 373 16.15 -23.00 -12.18
C THR A 373 14.94 -23.08 -11.27
N ILE A 374 14.15 -22.00 -11.24
CA ILE A 374 12.86 -21.94 -10.55
C ILE A 374 11.78 -22.61 -11.41
N GLY A 375 10.98 -23.48 -10.81
CA GLY A 375 9.91 -24.23 -11.47
C GLY A 375 8.60 -23.46 -11.62
N ALA A 376 7.49 -24.20 -11.69
CA ALA A 376 6.15 -23.62 -11.85
C ALA A 376 5.68 -22.84 -10.59
N ARG A 377 6.17 -23.22 -9.40
CA ARG A 377 5.78 -22.61 -8.13
C ARG A 377 6.50 -21.27 -7.91
N VAL A 378 5.79 -20.19 -8.20
CA VAL A 378 6.17 -18.81 -7.86
C VAL A 378 4.95 -18.14 -7.24
N GLN A 379 5.12 -17.52 -6.07
CA GLN A 379 4.03 -16.98 -5.27
C GLN A 379 4.35 -15.58 -4.77
N TYR A 380 3.41 -14.66 -4.96
CA TYR A 380 3.49 -13.31 -4.42
C TYR A 380 3.43 -13.32 -2.90
N PHE A 381 4.25 -12.47 -2.28
CA PHE A 381 4.26 -12.21 -0.85
C PHE A 381 3.72 -10.82 -0.52
N SER A 382 4.45 -9.78 -0.92
CA SER A 382 4.12 -8.38 -0.63
C SER A 382 4.83 -7.46 -1.62
N SER A 383 4.56 -6.16 -1.54
CA SER A 383 5.30 -5.17 -2.32
C SER A 383 5.71 -4.00 -1.44
N GLN A 384 6.86 -3.41 -1.76
CA GLN A 384 7.42 -2.30 -1.00
C GLN A 384 7.98 -1.25 -1.97
N PRO A 385 7.43 -0.02 -2.00
CA PRO A 385 8.08 1.11 -2.63
C PRO A 385 9.51 1.28 -2.14
N TRP A 386 10.43 1.58 -3.04
CA TRP A 386 11.84 1.79 -2.73
C TRP A 386 12.33 3.08 -3.40
N PRO A 387 12.36 4.20 -2.66
CA PRO A 387 12.55 5.54 -3.22
C PRO A 387 14.04 5.84 -3.53
N PHE A 388 14.75 4.88 -4.08
CA PHE A 388 16.17 4.94 -4.41
C PHE A 388 16.46 4.39 -5.82
N PRO A 389 15.99 5.05 -6.90
CA PRO A 389 15.27 6.33 -6.91
C PRO A 389 13.73 6.22 -6.85
N ALA A 390 13.13 5.28 -7.61
CA ALA A 390 11.68 5.15 -7.72
C ALA A 390 11.26 3.71 -8.10
N ASN A 391 11.72 2.73 -7.34
CA ASN A 391 11.42 1.33 -7.62
C ASN A 391 10.18 0.86 -6.84
N LEU A 392 9.47 -0.13 -7.37
CA LEU A 392 8.49 -0.92 -6.63
C LEU A 392 9.04 -2.34 -6.48
N MET A 393 9.49 -2.68 -5.28
CA MET A 393 9.95 -4.04 -4.99
C MET A 393 8.75 -4.96 -4.89
N VAL A 394 8.74 -6.03 -5.67
CA VAL A 394 7.69 -7.05 -5.68
C VAL A 394 8.28 -8.32 -5.10
N GLY A 395 7.93 -8.61 -3.85
CA GLY A 395 8.44 -9.74 -3.08
C GLY A 395 7.74 -11.03 -3.48
N MET A 396 8.54 -12.05 -3.83
CA MET A 396 8.08 -13.33 -4.33
C MET A 396 8.80 -14.47 -3.61
N PHE A 397 8.14 -15.63 -3.51
CA PHE A 397 8.78 -16.91 -3.25
C PHE A 397 8.84 -17.73 -4.53
N GLY A 398 9.95 -18.39 -4.81
CA GLY A 398 10.10 -19.29 -5.96
C GLY A 398 10.73 -20.60 -5.53
N GLN A 399 10.15 -21.74 -5.93
CA GLN A 399 10.74 -23.05 -5.64
C GLN A 399 11.54 -23.57 -6.82
N THR A 400 12.74 -24.08 -6.57
CA THR A 400 13.56 -24.73 -7.60
C THR A 400 12.98 -26.08 -8.05
N ILE A 401 13.38 -26.52 -9.24
CA ILE A 401 13.17 -27.90 -9.67
C ILE A 401 14.28 -28.80 -9.12
N VAL A 402 13.96 -30.08 -8.92
CA VAL A 402 14.97 -31.10 -8.59
C VAL A 402 16.03 -31.15 -9.69
N GLY A 403 17.30 -31.06 -9.32
CA GLY A 403 18.43 -31.03 -10.28
C GLY A 403 18.68 -29.66 -10.93
N GLY A 404 17.94 -28.62 -10.54
CA GLY A 404 18.13 -27.25 -11.04
C GLY A 404 18.83 -26.31 -10.05
N GLU A 405 19.64 -26.83 -9.13
CA GLU A 405 20.15 -26.12 -7.94
C GLU A 405 21.66 -25.82 -7.97
N ASP A 406 22.33 -26.19 -9.07
CA ASP A 406 23.76 -25.95 -9.27
C ASP A 406 24.05 -24.46 -9.51
N ILE A 407 24.71 -23.85 -8.53
CA ILE A 407 25.06 -22.44 -8.55
C ILE A 407 26.25 -22.22 -9.50
N SER A 408 26.09 -21.28 -10.43
CA SER A 408 27.17 -20.74 -11.25
C SER A 408 26.90 -19.27 -11.52
N LEU A 409 27.83 -18.40 -11.16
CA LEU A 409 27.73 -16.96 -11.40
C LEU A 409 28.17 -16.66 -12.83
N VAL A 410 27.27 -16.11 -13.65
CA VAL A 410 27.47 -16.03 -15.11
C VAL A 410 27.82 -14.62 -15.58
N ASP A 411 27.31 -13.58 -14.92
CA ASP A 411 27.31 -12.19 -15.40
C ASP A 411 28.24 -11.24 -14.62
N ASN A 412 28.87 -11.72 -13.54
CA ASN A 412 29.68 -10.95 -12.58
C ASN A 412 28.92 -9.88 -11.76
N GLU A 413 27.59 -9.93 -11.71
CA GLU A 413 26.81 -9.01 -10.86
C GLU A 413 26.97 -9.34 -9.38
N LEU A 414 26.98 -10.64 -9.06
CA LEU A 414 27.20 -11.14 -7.71
C LEU A 414 28.68 -11.46 -7.45
N GLU A 415 29.13 -11.16 -6.24
CA GLU A 415 30.43 -11.62 -5.73
C GLU A 415 30.35 -13.07 -5.25
N ASP A 416 29.21 -13.48 -4.69
CA ASP A 416 29.00 -14.80 -4.12
C ASP A 416 27.49 -15.12 -4.06
N ALA A 417 27.13 -16.40 -4.21
CA ALA A 417 25.77 -16.91 -3.99
C ALA A 417 25.83 -18.29 -3.34
N LYS A 418 25.01 -18.50 -2.32
CA LYS A 418 25.04 -19.72 -1.49
C LYS A 418 23.66 -20.15 -1.03
N TRP A 419 23.50 -21.46 -0.88
CA TRP A 419 22.40 -22.06 -0.15
C TRP A 419 22.63 -21.93 1.35
N PHE A 420 21.65 -21.39 2.07
CA PHE A 420 21.65 -21.26 3.53
C PHE A 420 20.52 -22.10 4.12
N THR A 421 20.80 -22.81 5.21
CA THR A 421 19.79 -23.61 5.90
C THR A 421 18.82 -22.74 6.68
N ARG A 422 17.67 -23.32 7.02
CA ARG A 422 16.69 -22.65 7.88
C ARG A 422 17.29 -22.16 9.20
N GLU A 423 18.17 -22.95 9.83
CA GLU A 423 18.85 -22.60 11.07
C GLU A 423 19.78 -21.39 10.91
N GLU A 424 20.56 -21.34 9.81
CA GLU A 424 21.45 -20.23 9.52
C GLU A 424 20.67 -18.93 9.30
N VAL A 425 19.56 -19.01 8.58
CA VAL A 425 18.69 -17.84 8.35
C VAL A 425 17.97 -17.42 9.63
N MET A 426 17.48 -18.35 10.45
CA MET A 426 16.88 -18.04 11.77
C MET A 426 17.90 -17.33 12.69
N ALA A 427 19.16 -17.76 12.68
CA ALA A 427 20.19 -17.09 13.47
C ALA A 427 20.45 -15.64 13.02
N ALA A 428 20.35 -15.39 11.71
CA ALA A 428 20.51 -14.05 11.14
C ALA A 428 19.25 -13.18 11.32
N VAL A 429 18.05 -13.77 11.21
CA VAL A 429 16.75 -13.12 11.39
C VAL A 429 16.36 -13.16 12.87
N GLY A 430 16.81 -12.17 13.64
CA GLY A 430 16.49 -12.06 15.08
C GLY A 430 17.62 -11.46 15.91
N SER A 431 18.83 -11.51 15.39
CA SER A 431 19.97 -10.78 15.93
C SER A 431 19.84 -9.30 15.60
N SER A 432 19.28 -8.50 16.51
CA SER A 432 19.10 -7.05 16.34
C SER A 432 20.40 -6.24 16.28
N ASN A 433 21.57 -6.90 16.33
CA ASN A 433 22.87 -6.32 16.05
C ASN A 433 23.82 -7.40 15.51
N ALA A 434 24.71 -6.97 14.62
CA ALA A 434 25.69 -7.75 13.86
C ALA A 434 26.79 -8.42 14.70
N SER A 435 26.45 -9.17 15.74
CA SER A 435 27.41 -9.83 16.63
C SER A 435 27.09 -11.31 16.85
N ALA A 436 27.78 -12.12 16.03
CA ALA A 436 28.43 -13.39 16.34
C ALA A 436 27.62 -14.53 17.01
N GLY A 437 27.01 -15.36 16.17
CA GLY A 437 27.06 -16.83 16.32
C GLY A 437 27.91 -17.43 15.19
N PRO A 438 28.24 -18.75 15.20
CA PRO A 438 29.13 -19.38 14.20
C PRO A 438 28.53 -19.54 12.79
N ALA A 439 27.71 -18.60 12.31
CA ALA A 439 27.21 -18.53 10.94
C ALA A 439 27.52 -17.14 10.33
N THR A 440 28.16 -17.15 9.18
CA THR A 440 28.72 -16.01 8.43
C THR A 440 27.67 -15.11 7.75
N LEU A 441 26.38 -15.36 7.98
CA LEU A 441 25.25 -14.70 7.33
C LEU A 441 24.77 -13.47 8.12
N LYS A 442 24.76 -12.31 7.46
CA LYS A 442 24.04 -11.09 7.88
C LYS A 442 22.98 -10.79 6.85
N THR A 443 21.82 -10.31 7.27
CA THR A 443 20.71 -9.95 6.39
C THR A 443 20.49 -8.44 6.36
N ALA A 444 19.61 -7.99 5.46
CA ALA A 444 19.13 -6.61 5.47
C ALA A 444 18.42 -6.28 6.79
N ALA A 445 18.28 -4.99 7.08
CA ALA A 445 17.61 -4.55 8.30
C ALA A 445 16.13 -5.00 8.34
N PRO A 446 15.51 -5.10 9.54
CA PRO A 446 14.21 -5.75 9.73
C PRO A 446 13.06 -5.26 8.84
N TYR A 447 13.13 -4.01 8.37
CA TYR A 447 12.10 -3.37 7.57
C TYR A 447 12.30 -3.52 6.05
N ALA A 448 13.38 -4.14 5.60
CA ALA A 448 13.59 -4.42 4.18
C ALA A 448 12.73 -5.62 3.74
N ILE A 449 12.12 -5.54 2.55
CA ILE A 449 11.32 -6.65 1.99
C ILE A 449 12.12 -7.97 1.92
N ALA A 450 13.43 -7.90 1.66
CA ALA A 450 14.31 -9.08 1.71
C ALA A 450 14.34 -9.74 3.10
N TYR A 451 14.45 -8.95 4.18
CA TYR A 451 14.37 -9.47 5.54
C TYR A 451 12.99 -10.07 5.82
N GLN A 452 11.93 -9.39 5.39
CA GLN A 452 10.55 -9.86 5.59
C GLN A 452 10.28 -11.19 4.87
N LEU A 453 10.77 -11.36 3.65
CA LEU A 453 10.72 -12.63 2.91
C LEU A 453 11.43 -13.75 3.67
N LEU A 454 12.66 -13.50 4.15
CA LEU A 454 13.43 -14.49 4.91
C LEU A 454 12.76 -14.84 6.23
N LYS A 455 12.26 -13.83 6.95
CA LYS A 455 11.52 -13.99 8.20
C LYS A 455 10.27 -14.85 8.00
N HIS A 456 9.46 -14.53 7.00
CA HIS A 456 8.23 -15.26 6.73
C HIS A 456 8.49 -16.70 6.27
N TRP A 457 9.59 -16.94 5.55
CA TRP A 457 10.03 -18.30 5.23
C TRP A 457 10.43 -19.08 6.48
N VAL A 458 11.27 -18.53 7.37
CA VAL A 458 11.74 -19.25 8.57
C VAL A 458 10.62 -19.51 9.58
N ASP A 459 9.72 -18.54 9.77
CA ASP A 459 8.58 -18.66 10.68
C ASP A 459 7.57 -19.73 10.22
N GLY A 460 7.63 -20.14 8.94
CA GLY A 460 6.72 -21.13 8.36
C GLY A 460 5.32 -20.59 8.08
N ASP A 461 5.15 -19.28 8.17
CA ASP A 461 3.90 -18.57 7.87
C ASP A 461 3.58 -18.60 6.36
N PHE A 462 4.58 -18.89 5.54
CA PHE A 462 4.43 -19.10 4.11
C PHE A 462 3.90 -20.50 3.78
N LYS A 463 2.80 -20.57 3.02
CA LYS A 463 2.28 -21.83 2.45
C LYS A 463 2.09 -21.69 0.94
N TRP A 464 2.54 -22.71 0.21
CA TRP A 464 2.30 -22.80 -1.22
C TRP A 464 0.81 -22.90 -1.51
N ASN A 465 0.29 -21.99 -2.32
CA ASN A 465 -1.04 -22.15 -2.90
C ASN A 465 -0.93 -23.22 -4.00
N ASP A 466 -1.55 -24.37 -3.80
CA ASP A 466 -1.72 -25.31 -4.90
C ASP A 466 -2.83 -24.81 -5.84
N ASN A 467 -2.73 -25.12 -7.14
CA ASN A 467 -3.77 -24.82 -8.13
C ASN A 467 -5.08 -25.62 -7.88
N GLN A 468 -5.28 -26.18 -6.69
CA GLN A 468 -6.44 -27.00 -6.30
C GLN A 468 -7.11 -26.55 -4.98
N GLY A 469 -6.67 -25.46 -4.35
CA GLY A 469 -7.28 -24.94 -3.12
C GLY A 469 -7.10 -25.83 -1.88
N LYS A 470 -6.13 -26.75 -1.88
CA LYS A 470 -5.75 -27.53 -0.69
C LYS A 470 -4.41 -27.04 -0.15
N THR A 471 -4.49 -26.36 0.98
CA THR A 471 -3.32 -25.97 1.78
C THR A 471 -2.55 -27.22 2.25
N ILE A 472 -1.35 -27.46 1.70
CA ILE A 472 -0.45 -28.48 2.24
C ILE A 472 0.46 -27.81 3.27
N SER A 473 0.41 -28.30 4.51
CA SER A 473 1.34 -27.92 5.58
C SER A 473 2.75 -28.41 5.23
N SER A 474 3.74 -27.53 5.34
CA SER A 474 5.17 -27.78 5.14
C SER A 474 5.80 -28.80 6.09
N SER A 475 5.00 -29.47 6.94
CA SER A 475 5.47 -30.46 7.91
C SER A 475 5.39 -31.92 7.43
N LYS A 476 5.07 -32.16 6.15
CA LYS A 476 5.12 -33.50 5.53
C LYS A 476 5.51 -33.42 4.05
N MET A 477 6.80 -33.25 3.77
CA MET A 477 7.45 -33.79 2.56
C MET A 477 8.80 -34.37 2.94
#